data_AF-A0A9E3C0V1-F1
#
_entry.id   AF-A0A9E3C0V1-F1
#
_cell.length_a   1.000
_cell.length_b   1.000
_cell.length_c   1.000
_cell.angle_alpha   90.00
_cell.angle_beta   90.00
_cell.angle_gamma   90.00
#
_symmetry.space_group_name_H-M   'P 1'
#
loop_
_entity.id
_entity.type
_entity.pdbx_description
1 polymer ?
#
loop_
_entity_poly.entity_id
_entity_poly.type
_entity_poly.pdbx_seq_one_letter_code
_entity_poly.pdbx_strand_id
1 'polypeptide(L)'
;VGGVVASRPDLFGADARLGNLFDHLAGQAKDGVLPAAAILAALLDAFSPIWPSRLDIEGVALGDVWRHPAARANDRTEGLVPFHKLSQWLAYSLVEPMQEAGIRVVDLDALTGLPEYRNGGLLVDSGALRVKRREILERAWAPGDEVIVEWRALTVALLDRIGAQVRLHLGLDAQTLPLVKVLEGGTWLAGRRLAAERRPGGAPPIAIDSDGTVF
;
A
#
# COMPACT_ATOMS: atom_id res chain seq x y z
N VAL A 1 -9.40 4.19 -16.84
CA VAL A 1 -10.42 4.55 -15.81
C VAL A 1 -11.82 4.62 -16.41
N GLY A 2 -12.14 5.57 -17.30
CA GLY A 2 -13.51 5.76 -17.82
C GLY A 2 -14.18 4.49 -18.38
N GLY A 3 -13.45 3.67 -19.17
CA GLY A 3 -13.97 2.40 -19.67
C GLY A 3 -14.32 1.38 -18.58
N VAL A 4 -13.51 1.31 -17.52
CA VAL A 4 -13.76 0.41 -16.37
C VAL A 4 -15.00 0.85 -15.61
N VAL A 5 -15.14 2.16 -15.35
CA VAL A 5 -16.31 2.74 -14.68
C VAL A 5 -17.59 2.45 -15.47
N ALA A 6 -17.56 2.64 -16.80
CA ALA A 6 -18.69 2.33 -17.67
C ALA A 6 -19.04 0.84 -17.74
N SER A 7 -18.08 -0.05 -17.55
CA SER A 7 -18.28 -1.50 -17.58
C SER A 7 -18.83 -2.12 -16.29
N ARG A 8 -18.93 -1.33 -15.22
CA ARG A 8 -19.30 -1.78 -13.86
C ARG A 8 -20.50 -1.01 -13.32
N PRO A 9 -21.69 -1.08 -13.96
CA PRO A 9 -22.89 -0.38 -13.50
C PRO A 9 -23.39 -0.86 -12.13
N ASP A 10 -22.97 -2.05 -11.69
CA ASP A 10 -23.19 -2.60 -10.35
C ASP A 10 -22.46 -1.79 -9.25
N LEU A 11 -21.34 -1.15 -9.60
CA LEU A 11 -20.57 -0.30 -8.68
C LEU A 11 -20.77 1.20 -8.94
N PHE A 12 -20.92 1.58 -10.21
CA PHE A 12 -20.88 2.98 -10.63
C PHE A 12 -22.20 3.50 -11.20
N GLY A 13 -23.28 2.72 -11.12
CA GLY A 13 -24.59 3.09 -11.66
C GLY A 13 -24.64 3.14 -13.19
N ALA A 14 -25.85 3.30 -13.73
CA ALA A 14 -26.07 3.38 -15.17
C ALA A 14 -25.46 4.66 -15.82
N ASP A 15 -25.24 5.70 -15.02
CA ASP A 15 -24.62 6.95 -15.43
C ASP A 15 -23.08 6.94 -15.31
N ALA A 16 -22.49 5.81 -14.88
CA ALA A 16 -21.05 5.57 -14.83
C ALA A 16 -20.27 6.68 -14.10
N ARG A 17 -20.75 7.09 -12.92
CA ARG A 17 -20.09 8.11 -12.10
C ARG A 17 -19.15 7.48 -11.09
N LEU A 18 -17.92 7.98 -11.05
CA LEU A 18 -16.92 7.55 -10.06
C LEU A 18 -17.42 7.75 -8.62
N GLY A 19 -18.18 8.82 -8.38
CA GLY A 19 -18.78 9.13 -7.08
C GLY A 19 -19.72 8.03 -6.56
N ASN A 20 -20.35 7.25 -7.45
CA ASN A 20 -21.26 6.17 -7.05
C ASN A 20 -20.54 5.02 -6.32
N LEU A 21 -19.20 4.96 -6.37
CA LEU A 21 -18.42 4.07 -5.50
C LEU A 21 -18.64 4.38 -4.01
N PHE A 22 -18.84 5.66 -3.66
CA PHE A 22 -19.21 6.05 -2.31
C PHE A 22 -20.55 5.40 -1.93
N ASP A 23 -21.57 5.53 -2.77
CA ASP A 23 -22.90 4.97 -2.50
C ASP A 23 -22.85 3.44 -2.40
N HIS A 24 -22.07 2.79 -3.26
CA HIS A 24 -21.82 1.36 -3.20
C HIS A 24 -21.24 0.94 -1.85
N LEU A 25 -20.18 1.61 -1.39
CA LEU A 25 -19.54 1.32 -0.11
C LEU A 25 -20.43 1.69 1.08
N ALA A 26 -21.19 2.78 1.00
CA ALA A 26 -22.17 3.17 2.00
C ALA A 26 -23.27 2.11 2.16
N GLY A 27 -23.72 1.51 1.05
CA GLY A 27 -24.65 0.39 1.03
C GLY A 27 -24.12 -0.90 1.68
N GLN A 28 -22.79 -1.06 1.80
CA GLN A 28 -22.18 -2.18 2.52
C GLN A 28 -22.09 -1.95 4.03
N ALA A 29 -22.24 -0.71 4.49
CA ALA A 29 -22.15 -0.39 5.91
C ALA A 29 -23.32 -1.03 6.68
N LYS A 30 -23.02 -1.65 7.83
CA LYS A 30 -24.01 -2.24 8.74
C LYS A 30 -24.10 -1.35 9.97
N ASP A 31 -25.30 -0.88 10.29
CA ASP A 31 -25.54 0.05 11.40
C ASP A 31 -24.60 1.27 11.37
N GLY A 32 -24.31 1.78 10.16
CA GLY A 32 -23.39 2.91 9.95
C GLY A 32 -21.91 2.58 10.14
N VAL A 33 -21.53 1.30 10.17
CA VAL A 33 -20.15 0.83 10.38
C VAL A 33 -19.63 0.11 9.13
N LEU A 34 -18.42 0.46 8.70
CA LEU A 34 -17.77 -0.12 7.53
C LEU A 34 -16.33 -0.56 7.86
N PRO A 35 -15.95 -1.85 7.70
CA PRO A 35 -14.57 -2.27 7.83
C PRO A 35 -13.67 -1.68 6.74
N ALA A 36 -12.48 -1.21 7.09
CA ALA A 36 -11.53 -0.63 6.13
C ALA A 36 -11.16 -1.60 5.00
N ALA A 37 -11.10 -2.91 5.30
CA ALA A 37 -10.87 -3.95 4.31
C ALA A 37 -11.94 -4.01 3.21
N ALA A 38 -13.19 -3.63 3.50
CA ALA A 38 -14.26 -3.57 2.49
C ALA A 38 -14.00 -2.47 1.45
N ILE A 39 -13.42 -1.34 1.89
CA ILE A 39 -12.99 -0.25 1.00
C ILE A 39 -11.91 -0.75 0.05
N LEU A 40 -10.85 -1.38 0.58
CA LEU A 40 -9.79 -1.94 -0.24
C LEU A 40 -10.32 -3.01 -1.22
N ALA A 41 -11.21 -3.90 -0.75
CA ALA A 41 -11.79 -4.95 -1.58
C ALA A 41 -12.58 -4.37 -2.76
N ALA A 42 -13.44 -3.37 -2.52
CA ALA A 42 -14.17 -2.68 -3.59
C ALA A 42 -13.23 -1.97 -4.57
N LEU A 43 -12.15 -1.35 -4.09
CA LEU A 43 -11.16 -0.72 -4.95
C LEU A 43 -10.38 -1.73 -5.80
N LEU A 44 -10.02 -2.88 -5.25
CA LEU A 44 -9.35 -3.95 -6.00
C LEU A 44 -10.29 -4.55 -7.04
N ASP A 45 -11.53 -4.85 -6.66
CA ASP A 45 -12.54 -5.39 -7.57
C ASP A 45 -12.86 -4.42 -8.72
N ALA A 46 -12.99 -3.13 -8.41
CA ALA A 46 -13.30 -2.12 -9.41
C ALA A 46 -12.09 -1.80 -10.31
N PHE A 47 -10.90 -1.61 -9.72
CA PHE A 47 -9.80 -0.94 -10.39
C PHE A 47 -8.57 -1.82 -10.67
N SER A 48 -8.57 -3.12 -10.31
CA SER A 48 -7.47 -4.00 -10.74
C SER A 48 -7.15 -3.91 -12.24
N PRO A 49 -8.12 -3.80 -13.16
CA PRO A 49 -7.83 -3.71 -14.60
C PRO A 49 -7.15 -2.42 -15.07
N ILE A 50 -7.15 -1.33 -14.28
CA ILE A 50 -6.49 -0.07 -14.69
C ILE A 50 -5.01 -0.04 -14.30
N TRP A 51 -4.60 -0.90 -13.38
CA TRP A 51 -3.22 -0.92 -12.91
C TRP A 51 -2.35 -1.72 -13.88
N PRO A 52 -1.13 -1.25 -14.18
CA PRO A 52 -0.19 -2.03 -14.96
C PRO A 52 0.03 -3.40 -14.31
N SER A 53 -0.21 -4.46 -15.04
CA SER A 53 -0.04 -5.83 -14.56
C SER A 53 0.84 -6.63 -15.50
N ARG A 54 1.68 -7.47 -14.92
CA ARG A 54 2.58 -8.40 -15.62
C ARG A 54 2.27 -9.86 -15.31
N LEU A 55 1.40 -10.09 -14.33
CA LEU A 55 1.03 -11.40 -13.83
C LEU A 55 -0.49 -11.51 -13.84
N ASP A 56 -0.99 -12.65 -14.28
CA ASP A 56 -2.39 -13.02 -14.17
C ASP A 56 -2.56 -14.40 -13.53
N ILE A 57 -3.72 -14.62 -12.91
CA ILE A 57 -4.22 -15.93 -12.53
C ILE A 57 -5.56 -16.11 -13.23
N GLU A 58 -5.65 -17.10 -14.12
CA GLU A 58 -6.88 -17.38 -14.90
C GLU A 58 -7.36 -16.18 -15.73
N GLY A 59 -6.42 -15.41 -16.28
CA GLY A 59 -6.76 -14.21 -17.05
C GLY A 59 -7.15 -13.01 -16.19
N VAL A 60 -7.12 -13.12 -14.86
CA VAL A 60 -7.31 -12.00 -13.94
C VAL A 60 -5.97 -11.34 -13.68
N ALA A 61 -5.80 -10.14 -14.24
CA ALA A 61 -4.62 -9.31 -14.00
C ALA A 61 -4.49 -8.96 -12.51
N LEU A 62 -3.31 -9.21 -11.94
CA LEU A 62 -3.06 -9.07 -10.50
C LEU A 62 -2.57 -7.66 -10.09
N GLY A 63 -2.36 -6.75 -11.03
CA GLY A 63 -1.82 -5.42 -10.75
C GLY A 63 -0.43 -5.46 -10.10
N ASP A 64 -0.27 -4.78 -8.96
CA ASP A 64 0.98 -4.65 -8.18
C ASP A 64 1.24 -5.88 -7.30
N VAL A 65 1.44 -7.02 -7.98
CA VAL A 65 1.84 -8.31 -7.42
C VAL A 65 3.12 -8.75 -8.12
N TRP A 66 4.08 -9.25 -7.35
CA TRP A 66 5.41 -9.61 -7.86
C TRP A 66 5.84 -10.99 -7.41
N ARG A 67 6.88 -11.52 -8.06
CA ARG A 67 7.47 -12.80 -7.69
C ARG A 67 8.61 -12.62 -6.68
N HIS A 68 8.65 -13.46 -5.66
CA HIS A 68 9.78 -13.57 -4.74
C HIS A 68 10.05 -15.03 -4.36
N PRO A 69 11.28 -15.55 -4.52
CA PRO A 69 11.59 -16.94 -4.19
C PRO A 69 11.39 -17.33 -2.73
N ALA A 70 11.23 -16.40 -1.79
CA ALA A 70 10.95 -16.72 -0.38
C ALA A 70 9.45 -16.74 -0.04
N ALA A 71 8.58 -16.25 -0.93
CA ALA A 71 7.13 -16.31 -0.71
C ALA A 71 6.64 -17.73 -1.00
N ARG A 72 6.14 -18.42 0.03
CA ARG A 72 5.67 -19.80 -0.06
C ARG A 72 4.16 -19.89 0.16
N ALA A 73 3.48 -20.64 -0.70
CA ALA A 73 2.09 -21.02 -0.60
C ALA A 73 1.91 -22.44 -1.16
N ASN A 74 0.83 -23.11 -0.77
CA ASN A 74 0.50 -24.44 -1.27
C ASN A 74 -0.53 -24.40 -2.42
N ASP A 75 -0.66 -23.26 -3.09
CA ASP A 75 -1.62 -23.01 -4.15
C ASP A 75 -1.00 -22.17 -5.29
N ARG A 76 -1.85 -21.59 -6.13
CA ARG A 76 -1.45 -20.80 -7.30
C ARG A 76 -0.77 -19.47 -6.96
N THR A 77 -0.76 -19.09 -5.69
CA THR A 77 -0.09 -17.90 -5.19
C THR A 77 1.35 -18.18 -4.74
N GLU A 78 1.87 -19.40 -4.95
CA GLU A 78 3.29 -19.73 -4.69
C GLU A 78 4.22 -18.72 -5.36
N GLY A 79 5.14 -18.18 -4.56
CA GLY A 79 6.08 -17.17 -5.01
C GLY A 79 5.48 -15.78 -5.23
N LEU A 80 4.21 -15.51 -4.94
CA LEU A 80 3.60 -14.20 -5.16
C LEU A 80 3.61 -13.32 -3.90
N VAL A 81 3.90 -12.04 -4.10
CA VAL A 81 3.88 -11.00 -3.06
C VAL A 81 2.96 -9.87 -3.49
N PRO A 82 1.76 -9.74 -2.89
CA PRO A 82 0.83 -8.66 -3.21
C PRO A 82 1.15 -7.39 -2.41
N PHE A 83 1.25 -6.26 -3.11
CA PHE A 83 1.42 -4.95 -2.47
C PHE A 83 0.23 -4.04 -2.67
N HIS A 84 -0.29 -3.96 -3.91
CA HIS A 84 -1.41 -3.10 -4.27
C HIS A 84 -1.31 -1.68 -3.69
N LYS A 85 -0.09 -1.10 -3.69
CA LYS A 85 0.24 0.10 -2.88
C LYS A 85 -0.67 1.30 -3.18
N LEU A 86 -1.02 1.50 -4.45
CA LEU A 86 -1.89 2.61 -4.86
C LEU A 86 -3.35 2.38 -4.45
N SER A 87 -3.85 1.15 -4.50
CA SER A 87 -5.18 0.81 -3.97
C SER A 87 -5.24 0.92 -2.45
N GLN A 88 -4.19 0.51 -1.73
CA GLN A 88 -4.07 0.74 -0.28
C GLN A 88 -4.10 2.23 0.07
N TRP A 89 -3.32 3.04 -0.66
CA TRP A 89 -3.30 4.48 -0.46
C TRP A 89 -4.67 5.12 -0.72
N LEU A 90 -5.33 4.74 -1.82
CA LEU A 90 -6.67 5.22 -2.13
C LEU A 90 -7.70 4.76 -1.08
N ALA A 91 -7.57 3.56 -0.53
CA ALA A 91 -8.43 3.09 0.56
C ALA A 91 -8.30 4.00 1.79
N TYR A 92 -7.07 4.37 2.17
CA TYR A 92 -6.85 5.35 3.25
C TYR A 92 -7.43 6.73 2.94
N SER A 93 -7.31 7.21 1.69
CA SER A 93 -7.90 8.49 1.28
C SER A 93 -9.42 8.53 1.32
N LEU A 94 -10.10 7.37 1.25
CA LEU A 94 -11.56 7.29 1.34
C LEU A 94 -12.07 7.22 2.79
N VAL A 95 -11.21 6.99 3.78
CA VAL A 95 -11.61 6.88 5.19
C VAL A 95 -12.24 8.19 5.68
N GLU A 96 -11.60 9.33 5.43
CA GLU A 96 -12.09 10.63 5.88
C GLU A 96 -13.45 11.00 5.25
N PRO A 97 -13.63 10.95 3.91
CA PRO A 97 -14.93 11.17 3.27
C PRO A 97 -16.06 10.30 3.83
N MET A 98 -15.76 9.03 4.14
CA MET A 98 -16.75 8.13 4.74
C MET A 98 -17.18 8.58 6.13
N GLN A 99 -16.22 8.94 6.97
CA GLN A 99 -16.50 9.40 8.33
C GLN A 99 -17.24 10.74 8.33
N GLU A 100 -16.90 11.66 7.44
CA GLU A 100 -17.61 12.94 7.27
C GLU A 100 -19.08 12.73 6.88
N ALA A 101 -19.37 11.69 6.10
CA ALA A 101 -20.72 11.30 5.75
C ALA A 101 -21.46 10.50 6.84
N GLY A 102 -20.87 10.35 8.03
CA GLY A 102 -21.48 9.65 9.17
C GLY A 102 -21.28 8.13 9.17
N ILE A 103 -20.44 7.59 8.28
CA ILE A 103 -20.09 6.16 8.24
C ILE A 103 -18.81 5.94 9.02
N ARG A 104 -18.91 5.22 10.14
CA ARG A 104 -17.76 4.90 10.99
C ARG A 104 -16.91 3.81 10.35
N VAL A 105 -15.72 4.16 9.88
CA VAL A 105 -14.75 3.19 9.38
C VAL A 105 -13.99 2.54 10.54
N VAL A 106 -13.90 1.21 10.53
CA VAL A 106 -13.26 0.41 11.60
C VAL A 106 -12.15 -0.49 11.05
N ASP A 107 -11.38 -1.09 11.94
CA ASP A 107 -10.33 -2.06 11.61
C ASP A 107 -9.29 -1.54 10.61
N LEU A 108 -8.86 -0.28 10.79
CA LEU A 108 -7.87 0.37 9.92
C LEU A 108 -6.53 -0.39 9.85
N ASP A 109 -6.17 -1.10 10.91
CA ASP A 109 -4.97 -1.94 10.97
C ASP A 109 -5.09 -3.25 10.16
N ALA A 110 -6.27 -3.56 9.59
CA ALA A 110 -6.41 -4.61 8.60
C ALA A 110 -5.81 -4.21 7.23
N LEU A 111 -5.62 -2.90 7.00
CA LEU A 111 -4.89 -2.38 5.84
C LEU A 111 -3.39 -2.35 6.14
N THR A 112 -2.56 -2.48 5.11
CA THR A 112 -1.11 -2.64 5.27
C THR A 112 -0.36 -1.31 5.20
N GLY A 113 0.83 -1.27 5.79
CA GLY A 113 1.82 -0.23 5.49
C GLY A 113 2.06 -0.05 4.00
N LEU A 114 2.47 1.16 3.59
CA LEU A 114 2.74 1.47 2.18
C LEU A 114 4.21 1.15 1.85
N PRO A 115 4.49 0.19 0.94
CA PRO A 115 5.85 -0.21 0.56
C PRO A 115 6.46 0.75 -0.46
N GLU A 116 6.48 2.04 -0.13
CA GLU A 116 7.11 3.07 -0.96
C GLU A 116 8.53 3.40 -0.48
N TYR A 117 9.30 4.07 -1.33
CA TYR A 117 10.74 4.21 -1.16
C TYR A 117 11.14 5.12 0.01
N ARG A 118 10.26 5.98 0.55
CA ARG A 118 10.54 6.79 1.74
C ARG A 118 10.45 5.95 3.01
N ASN A 119 9.41 5.13 3.15
CA ASN A 119 9.23 4.17 4.23
C ASN A 119 10.31 3.09 4.17
N GLY A 120 10.55 2.51 2.99
CA GLY A 120 11.64 1.56 2.80
C GLY A 120 13.00 2.22 3.03
N GLY A 121 13.16 3.47 2.60
CA GLY A 121 14.40 4.24 2.71
C GLY A 121 14.74 4.54 4.16
N LEU A 122 13.75 4.88 4.97
CA LEU A 122 13.89 5.06 6.42
C LEU A 122 14.52 3.83 7.06
N LEU A 123 14.07 2.63 6.70
CA LEU A 123 14.57 1.38 7.29
C LEU A 123 16.06 1.14 6.97
N VAL A 124 16.48 1.45 5.75
CA VAL A 124 17.88 1.31 5.34
C VAL A 124 18.74 2.42 5.96
N ASP A 125 18.26 3.67 5.91
CA ASP A 125 19.01 4.84 6.35
C ASP A 125 19.13 4.94 7.88
N SER A 126 18.17 4.39 8.62
CA SER A 126 18.27 4.23 10.08
C SER A 126 19.17 3.07 10.48
N GLY A 127 19.50 2.17 9.54
CA GLY A 127 20.27 0.95 9.78
C GLY A 127 19.45 -0.21 10.35
N ALA A 128 18.11 -0.09 10.40
CA ALA A 128 17.20 -1.18 10.76
C ALA A 128 17.24 -2.32 9.72
N LEU A 129 17.42 -1.97 8.45
CA LEU A 129 17.80 -2.87 7.37
C LEU A 129 19.22 -2.56 6.91
N ARG A 130 19.97 -3.61 6.57
CA ARG A 130 21.32 -3.50 6.00
C ARG A 130 21.38 -4.32 4.72
N VAL A 131 21.93 -3.73 3.67
CA VAL A 131 22.15 -4.44 2.41
C VAL A 131 23.18 -5.55 2.62
N LYS A 132 22.90 -6.73 2.08
CA LYS A 132 23.84 -7.87 2.11
C LYS A 132 25.02 -7.67 1.17
N ARG A 133 24.82 -6.91 0.09
CA ARG A 133 25.82 -6.62 -0.96
C ARG A 133 25.82 -5.14 -1.27
N ARG A 134 27.02 -4.57 -1.42
CA ARG A 134 27.19 -3.12 -1.66
C ARG A 134 26.61 -2.68 -3.01
N GLU A 135 26.69 -3.54 -4.02
CA GLU A 135 26.17 -3.32 -5.38
C GLU A 135 24.68 -2.89 -5.42
N ILE A 136 23.90 -3.26 -4.39
CA ILE A 136 22.49 -2.88 -4.26
C ILE A 136 22.34 -1.35 -4.22
N LEU A 137 23.31 -0.64 -3.64
CA LEU A 137 23.31 0.81 -3.49
C LEU A 137 23.97 1.56 -4.66
N GLU A 138 24.57 0.82 -5.60
CA GLU A 138 25.46 1.40 -6.63
C GLU A 138 24.82 1.47 -8.01
N ARG A 139 23.64 0.86 -8.19
CA ARG A 139 22.87 0.88 -9.44
C ARG A 139 21.37 1.02 -9.20
N ALA A 140 20.65 1.37 -10.25
CA ALA A 140 19.19 1.30 -10.27
C ALA A 140 18.70 -0.12 -10.52
N TRP A 141 17.56 -0.46 -9.94
CA TRP A 141 16.90 -1.76 -10.06
C TRP A 141 15.49 -1.60 -10.61
N ALA A 142 15.04 -2.56 -11.41
CA ALA A 142 13.67 -2.58 -11.88
C ALA A 142 12.72 -2.92 -10.71
N PRO A 143 11.46 -2.45 -10.73
CA PRO A 143 10.52 -2.71 -9.63
C PRO A 143 10.27 -4.20 -9.34
N GLY A 144 10.43 -5.06 -10.36
CA GLY A 144 10.27 -6.50 -10.25
C GLY A 144 11.53 -7.27 -9.90
N ASP A 145 12.69 -6.60 -9.76
CA ASP A 145 13.90 -7.26 -9.31
C ASP A 145 13.73 -7.76 -7.87
N GLU A 146 14.28 -8.94 -7.58
CA GLU A 146 14.15 -9.60 -6.28
C GLU A 146 14.48 -8.66 -5.12
N VAL A 147 15.52 -7.83 -5.24
CA VAL A 147 15.93 -6.88 -4.21
C VAL A 147 14.87 -5.81 -3.92
N ILE A 148 14.14 -5.33 -4.94
CA ILE A 148 13.09 -4.33 -4.76
C ILE A 148 11.86 -5.00 -4.16
N VAL A 149 11.49 -6.18 -4.62
CA VAL A 149 10.37 -6.95 -4.05
C VAL A 149 10.65 -7.32 -2.60
N GLU A 150 11.86 -7.80 -2.27
CA GLU A 150 12.30 -8.13 -0.91
C GLU A 150 12.25 -6.88 -0.01
N TRP A 151 12.80 -5.76 -0.49
CA TRP A 151 12.81 -4.51 0.26
C TRP A 151 11.41 -3.97 0.53
N ARG A 152 10.51 -4.02 -0.47
CA ARG A 152 9.09 -3.64 -0.32
C ARG A 152 8.37 -4.55 0.68
N ALA A 153 8.58 -5.87 0.61
CA ALA A 153 7.98 -6.83 1.54
C ALA A 153 8.46 -6.61 2.98
N LEU A 154 9.77 -6.43 3.17
CA LEU A 154 10.36 -6.09 4.46
C LEU A 154 9.82 -4.75 4.97
N THR A 155 9.58 -3.78 4.08
CA THR A 155 9.01 -2.49 4.44
C THR A 155 7.62 -2.67 5.06
N VAL A 156 6.70 -3.39 4.40
CA VAL A 156 5.37 -3.66 4.98
C VAL A 156 5.48 -4.32 6.35
N ALA A 157 6.25 -5.41 6.45
CA ALA A 157 6.36 -6.16 7.70
C ALA A 157 7.00 -5.34 8.85
N LEU A 158 7.96 -4.47 8.55
CA LEU A 158 8.62 -3.64 9.56
C LEU A 158 7.81 -2.42 9.95
N LEU A 159 6.94 -1.89 9.08
CA LEU A 159 6.03 -0.80 9.42
C LEU A 159 5.04 -1.22 10.52
N ASP A 160 4.54 -2.46 10.49
CA ASP A 160 3.66 -2.98 11.55
C ASP A 160 4.39 -3.01 12.91
N ARG A 161 5.66 -3.45 12.89
CA ARG A 161 6.50 -3.47 14.10
C ARG A 161 6.81 -2.06 14.59
N ILE A 162 7.08 -1.11 13.69
CA ILE A 162 7.25 0.30 14.05
C ILE A 162 5.96 0.84 14.69
N GLY A 163 4.80 0.59 14.10
CA GLY A 163 3.51 0.99 14.64
C GLY A 163 3.30 0.47 16.07
N ALA A 164 3.55 -0.82 16.30
CA ALA A 164 3.48 -1.42 17.62
C ALA A 164 4.45 -0.79 18.63
N GLN A 165 5.69 -0.49 18.22
CA GLN A 165 6.67 0.15 19.09
C GLN A 165 6.31 1.61 19.41
N VAL A 166 5.84 2.38 18.42
CA VAL A 166 5.40 3.77 18.63
C VAL A 166 4.24 3.81 19.62
N ARG A 167 3.25 2.94 19.45
CA ARG A 167 2.12 2.79 20.38
C ARG A 167 2.58 2.48 21.80
N LEU A 168 3.48 1.51 21.95
CA LEU A 168 4.05 1.15 23.25
C LEU A 168 4.73 2.34 23.93
N HIS A 169 5.54 3.10 23.19
CA HIS A 169 6.26 4.26 23.74
C HIS A 169 5.34 5.42 24.11
N LEU A 170 4.22 5.59 23.40
CA LEU A 170 3.26 6.66 23.65
C LEU A 170 2.15 6.25 24.63
N GLY A 171 2.07 4.98 25.02
CA GLY A 171 0.96 4.45 25.83
C GLY A 171 -0.39 4.49 25.11
N LEU A 172 -0.39 4.36 23.78
CA LEU A 172 -1.58 4.40 22.93
C LEU A 172 -1.89 3.02 22.34
N ASP A 173 -3.15 2.79 21.97
CA ASP A 173 -3.58 1.57 21.28
C ASP A 173 -3.76 1.78 19.76
N ALA A 174 -4.09 0.68 19.06
CA ALA A 174 -4.31 0.70 17.61
C ALA A 174 -5.58 1.46 17.18
N GLN A 175 -6.54 1.66 18.09
CA GLN A 175 -7.76 2.42 17.80
C GLN A 175 -7.47 3.93 17.83
N THR A 176 -6.67 4.37 18.80
CA THR A 176 -6.29 5.78 18.98
C THR A 176 -5.24 6.20 17.95
N LEU A 177 -4.24 5.33 17.74
CA LEU A 177 -3.13 5.53 16.81
C LEU A 177 -3.04 4.36 15.81
N PRO A 178 -3.97 4.24 14.85
CA PRO A 178 -3.91 3.24 13.79
C PRO A 178 -2.68 3.43 12.90
N LEU A 179 -2.28 2.36 12.19
CA LEU A 179 -1.03 2.32 11.44
C LEU A 179 -0.93 3.49 10.46
N VAL A 180 -2.02 3.81 9.76
CA VAL A 180 -2.11 4.94 8.83
C VAL A 180 -1.65 6.28 9.42
N LYS A 181 -1.94 6.55 10.71
CA LYS A 181 -1.46 7.79 11.37
C LYS A 181 0.05 7.75 11.62
N VAL A 182 0.60 6.58 11.92
CA VAL A 182 2.05 6.37 12.05
C VAL A 182 2.75 6.54 10.71
N LEU A 183 2.12 6.12 9.61
CA LEU A 183 2.67 6.29 8.26
C LEU A 183 2.75 7.77 7.88
N GLU A 184 1.61 8.47 7.91
CA GLU A 184 1.47 9.85 7.43
C GLU A 184 2.25 10.83 8.31
N GLY A 185 2.05 10.75 9.64
CA GLY A 185 2.69 11.66 10.60
C GLY A 185 4.11 11.24 11.03
N GLY A 186 4.53 10.02 10.72
CA GLY A 186 5.75 9.43 11.25
C GLY A 186 6.71 8.95 10.18
N THR A 187 6.56 7.71 9.72
CA THR A 187 7.60 7.02 8.94
C THR A 187 7.87 7.69 7.60
N TRP A 188 6.84 8.19 6.92
CA TRP A 188 6.98 8.84 5.62
C TRP A 188 7.80 10.14 5.75
N LEU A 189 7.47 10.98 6.73
CA LEU A 189 8.19 12.23 7.03
C LEU A 189 9.62 11.98 7.52
N ALA A 190 9.80 11.04 8.45
CA ALA A 190 11.11 10.66 8.97
C ALA A 190 12.03 10.15 7.83
N GLY A 191 11.50 9.31 6.94
CA GLY A 191 12.23 8.81 5.78
C GLY A 191 12.65 9.94 4.82
N ARG A 192 11.80 10.94 4.59
CA ARG A 192 12.16 12.13 3.79
C ARG A 192 13.30 12.92 4.40
N ARG A 193 13.21 13.22 5.70
CA ARG A 193 14.23 14.00 6.41
C ARG A 193 15.57 13.30 6.40
N LEU A 194 15.59 12.02 6.77
CA LEU A 194 16.82 11.25 6.85
C LEU A 194 17.46 11.05 5.47
N ALA A 195 16.66 10.86 4.42
CA ALA A 195 17.18 10.80 3.06
C ALA A 195 17.86 12.12 2.65
N ALA A 196 17.28 13.28 3.00
CA ALA A 196 17.84 14.60 2.71
C ALA A 196 19.12 14.90 3.50
N GLU A 197 19.23 14.40 4.73
CA GLU A 197 20.45 14.48 5.54
C GLU A 197 21.60 13.63 4.95
N ARG A 198 21.26 12.48 4.36
CA ARG A 198 22.27 11.53 3.84
C ARG A 198 22.68 11.80 2.39
N ARG A 199 21.79 12.38 1.57
CA ARG A 199 22.01 12.54 0.12
C ARG A 199 21.45 13.88 -0.36
N PRO A 200 22.20 14.64 -1.16
CA PRO A 200 21.66 15.80 -1.87
C PRO A 200 20.40 15.46 -2.65
N GLY A 201 19.37 16.29 -2.55
CA GLY A 201 18.06 16.06 -3.18
C GLY A 201 17.18 15.00 -2.50
N GLY A 202 17.66 14.34 -1.44
CA GLY A 202 16.88 13.39 -0.64
C GLY A 202 16.43 12.16 -1.42
N ALA A 203 17.26 11.64 -2.32
CA ALA A 203 17.00 10.40 -3.05
C ALA A 203 16.96 9.18 -2.10
N PRO A 204 16.20 8.11 -2.45
CA PRO A 204 16.22 6.87 -1.67
C PRO A 204 17.60 6.20 -1.69
N PRO A 205 17.91 5.37 -0.67
CA PRO A 205 19.18 4.63 -0.61
C PRO A 205 19.33 3.57 -1.70
N ILE A 206 18.22 2.93 -2.10
CA ILE A 206 18.19 1.97 -3.20
C ILE A 206 17.51 2.66 -4.37
N ALA A 207 18.24 2.84 -5.47
CA ALA A 207 17.73 3.48 -6.66
C ALA A 207 16.81 2.52 -7.43
N ILE A 208 15.69 3.05 -7.93
CA ILE A 208 14.69 2.28 -8.67
C ILE A 208 14.55 2.90 -10.06
N ASP A 209 14.61 2.08 -11.09
CA ASP A 209 14.27 2.47 -12.46
C ASP A 209 12.75 2.39 -12.63
N SER A 210 12.06 3.45 -12.23
CA SER A 210 10.59 3.50 -12.19
C SER A 210 10.07 4.73 -12.93
N ASP A 211 9.02 4.52 -13.71
CA ASP A 211 8.21 5.56 -14.36
C ASP A 211 7.14 6.16 -13.44
N GLY A 212 7.16 5.80 -12.14
CA GLY A 212 6.19 6.25 -11.14
C GLY A 212 4.96 5.35 -10.98
N THR A 213 4.85 4.25 -11.73
CA THR A 213 3.68 3.34 -11.65
C THR A 213 3.69 2.40 -10.44
N VAL A 214 4.82 2.28 -9.75
CA VAL A 214 4.99 1.37 -8.60
C VAL A 214 5.22 2.13 -7.27
N PHE A 215 5.47 3.45 -7.33
CA PHE A 215 5.95 4.23 -6.20
C PHE A 215 5.37 5.64 -6.14
#